data_AF-A0A0K2RGQ9-F1
#
_entry.id   AF-A0A0K2RGQ9-F1
#
_cell.length_a   1.000
_cell.length_b   1.000
_cell.length_c   1.000
_cell.angle_alpha   90.00
_cell.angle_beta   90.00
_cell.angle_gamma   90.00
#
_symmetry.space_group_name_H-M   'P 1'
#
loop_
_entity.id
_entity.type
_entity.pdbx_description
1 polymer ?
#
loop_
_entity_poly.entity_id
_entity_poly.type
_entity_poly.pdbx_seq_one_letter_code
_entity_poly.pdbx_strand_id
1 'polypeptide(L)'
;MSIVDRLAGSPYANPIIHVGGVDASARKTIDFALHMAETMFRYGAGALEVETSIIAVTAALGLKNIEVDITNQSVALNYAPKDQTPITLLRVVRSWTNNYAGLAQVHQLVTDIVAGGVGRSEAVNRLDDIIRSSKPFPRWMVTMAFGVFSAVFVGVLGGDLALPPWLSSPTCLSISWPGNWASGARPTSS
;
A
#
# COMPACT_ATOMS: atom_id res chain seq x y z
N MET A 1 -25.45 -16.49 -20.91
CA MET A 1 -25.17 -16.55 -22.36
C MET A 1 -23.74 -17.05 -22.52
N SER A 2 -23.57 -18.28 -22.98
CA SER A 2 -22.27 -18.97 -23.00
C SER A 2 -21.36 -18.39 -24.09
N ILE A 3 -20.03 -18.44 -23.88
CA ILE A 3 -19.04 -18.06 -24.91
C ILE A 3 -19.22 -18.91 -26.18
N VAL A 4 -19.73 -20.13 -25.99
CA VAL A 4 -20.03 -21.10 -27.04
C VAL A 4 -21.24 -20.67 -27.89
N ASP A 5 -22.24 -20.00 -27.28
CA ASP A 5 -23.45 -19.55 -27.99
C ASP A 5 -23.16 -18.41 -28.99
N ARG A 6 -22.07 -17.65 -28.80
CA ARG A 6 -21.65 -16.61 -29.76
C ARG A 6 -20.86 -17.15 -30.94
N LEU A 7 -20.32 -18.36 -30.83
CA LEU A 7 -19.53 -19.00 -31.88
C LEU A 7 -20.40 -19.91 -32.78
N ALA A 8 -21.64 -20.19 -32.37
CA ALA A 8 -22.64 -20.91 -33.15
C ALA A 8 -22.98 -20.13 -34.43
N GLY A 9 -22.52 -20.63 -35.58
CA GLY A 9 -22.71 -20.01 -36.90
C GLY A 9 -21.46 -19.37 -37.49
N SER A 10 -20.34 -19.31 -36.76
CA SER A 10 -19.04 -18.91 -37.32
C SER A 10 -18.24 -20.13 -37.79
N PRO A 11 -17.28 -19.97 -38.72
CA PRO A 11 -16.32 -21.03 -39.09
C PRO A 11 -15.51 -21.60 -37.92
N TYR A 12 -15.58 -20.98 -36.73
CA TYR A 12 -14.87 -21.35 -35.50
C TYR A 12 -15.78 -22.01 -34.45
N ALA A 13 -16.91 -22.60 -34.86
CA ALA A 13 -17.91 -23.20 -33.96
C ALA A 13 -17.41 -24.36 -33.06
N ASN A 14 -16.19 -24.87 -33.28
CA ASN A 14 -15.54 -25.88 -32.45
C ASN A 14 -14.16 -25.41 -31.95
N PRO A 15 -14.10 -24.48 -30.98
CA PRO A 15 -12.83 -24.16 -30.35
C PRO A 15 -12.36 -25.35 -29.51
N ILE A 16 -11.16 -25.85 -29.77
CA ILE A 16 -10.49 -26.79 -28.86
C ILE A 16 -10.08 -25.99 -27.62
N ILE A 17 -10.96 -25.94 -26.62
CA ILE A 17 -10.68 -25.28 -25.35
C ILE A 17 -9.63 -26.15 -24.64
N HIS A 18 -8.37 -25.72 -24.71
CA HIS A 18 -7.32 -26.26 -23.87
C HIS A 18 -7.57 -25.75 -22.45
N VAL A 19 -8.44 -26.43 -21.70
CA VAL A 19 -8.54 -26.28 -20.24
C VAL A 19 -7.28 -26.93 -19.65
N GLY A 20 -6.12 -26.35 -19.93
CA GLY A 20 -4.90 -26.65 -19.21
C GLY A 20 -5.17 -26.27 -17.76
N GLY A 21 -5.18 -27.27 -16.87
CA GLY A 21 -5.48 -27.07 -15.47
C GLY A 21 -4.68 -25.91 -14.92
N VAL A 22 -5.38 -24.88 -14.44
CA VAL A 22 -4.76 -23.72 -13.80
C VAL A 22 -3.87 -24.25 -12.69
N ASP A 23 -2.58 -23.94 -12.71
CA ASP A 23 -1.70 -24.25 -11.59
C ASP A 23 -2.23 -23.51 -10.36
N ALA A 24 -2.90 -24.26 -9.48
CA ALA A 24 -3.50 -23.74 -8.27
C ALA A 24 -2.45 -23.15 -7.33
N SER A 25 -1.18 -23.56 -7.45
CA SER A 25 -0.07 -22.96 -6.72
C SER A 25 0.24 -21.56 -7.25
N ALA A 26 0.38 -21.41 -8.57
CA ALA A 26 0.66 -20.12 -9.21
C ALA A 26 -0.44 -19.10 -8.92
N ARG A 27 -1.71 -19.49 -9.06
CA ARG A 27 -2.84 -18.61 -8.73
C ARG A 27 -2.80 -18.11 -7.29
N LYS A 28 -2.53 -19.01 -6.33
CA LYS A 28 -2.43 -18.64 -4.91
C LYS A 28 -1.27 -17.68 -4.63
N THR A 29 -0.15 -17.83 -5.32
CA THR A 29 0.99 -16.91 -5.21
C THR A 29 0.65 -15.53 -5.77
N ILE A 30 -0.06 -15.44 -6.90
CA ILE A 30 -0.52 -14.17 -7.47
C ILE A 30 -1.55 -13.50 -6.54
N ASP A 31 -2.50 -14.28 -6.00
CA ASP A 31 -3.48 -13.77 -5.02
C ASP A 31 -2.81 -13.20 -3.77
N PHE A 32 -1.76 -13.87 -3.27
CA PHE A 32 -0.94 -13.36 -2.16
C PHE A 32 -0.21 -12.07 -2.54
N ALA A 33 0.45 -12.03 -3.69
CA ALA A 33 1.17 -10.84 -4.16
C ALA A 33 0.22 -9.63 -4.32
N LEU A 34 -0.99 -9.84 -4.85
CA LEU A 34 -2.01 -8.79 -4.96
C LEU A 34 -2.51 -8.33 -3.59
N HIS A 35 -2.67 -9.23 -2.62
CA HIS A 35 -3.06 -8.86 -1.24
C HIS A 35 -1.96 -8.05 -0.56
N MET A 36 -0.70 -8.47 -0.71
CA MET A 36 0.45 -7.72 -0.22
C MET A 36 0.50 -6.31 -0.84
N ALA A 37 0.35 -6.21 -2.17
CA ALA A 37 0.31 -4.94 -2.89
C ALA A 37 -0.83 -4.04 -2.41
N GLU A 38 -2.04 -4.58 -2.26
CA GLU A 38 -3.17 -3.85 -1.70
C GLU A 38 -2.86 -3.32 -0.30
N THR A 39 -2.20 -4.12 0.53
CA THR A 39 -1.83 -3.74 1.90
C THR A 39 -0.77 -2.63 1.90
N MET A 40 0.24 -2.73 1.05
CA MET A 40 1.26 -1.70 0.89
C MET A 40 0.65 -0.36 0.44
N PHE A 41 -0.22 -0.38 -0.58
CA PHE A 41 -0.95 0.83 -1.00
C PHE A 41 -1.83 1.37 0.12
N ARG A 42 -2.59 0.51 0.80
CA ARG A 42 -3.39 0.92 1.95
C ARG A 42 -2.55 1.62 3.00
N TYR A 43 -1.27 1.25 3.18
CA TYR A 43 -0.38 1.82 4.19
C TYR A 43 0.41 3.05 3.77
N GLY A 44 0.39 3.43 2.50
CA GLY A 44 1.09 4.63 2.03
C GLY A 44 2.17 4.41 0.97
N ALA A 45 2.38 3.18 0.51
CA ALA A 45 3.50 2.86 -0.39
C ALA A 45 3.38 3.50 -1.77
N GLY A 46 4.53 3.82 -2.38
CA GLY A 46 4.59 4.30 -3.76
C GLY A 46 4.45 3.17 -4.78
N ALA A 47 3.98 3.49 -6.00
CA ALA A 47 3.76 2.50 -7.06
C ALA A 47 5.04 1.69 -7.41
N LEU A 48 6.17 2.38 -7.60
CA LEU A 48 7.45 1.74 -7.92
C LEU A 48 7.93 0.77 -6.82
N GLU A 49 7.72 1.15 -5.57
CA GLU A 49 8.09 0.34 -4.41
C GLU A 49 7.22 -0.93 -4.30
N VAL A 50 5.93 -0.79 -4.58
CA VAL A 50 5.01 -1.94 -4.66
C VAL A 50 5.36 -2.85 -5.83
N GLU A 51 5.61 -2.29 -7.02
CA GLU A 51 5.98 -3.03 -8.22
C GLU A 51 7.23 -3.89 -8.00
N THR A 52 8.31 -3.27 -7.51
CA THR A 52 9.58 -3.96 -7.21
C THR A 52 9.39 -5.05 -6.16
N SER A 53 8.57 -4.81 -5.13
CA SER A 53 8.25 -5.80 -4.09
C SER A 53 7.45 -6.99 -4.64
N ILE A 54 6.47 -6.75 -5.51
CA ILE A 54 5.71 -7.80 -6.19
C ILE A 54 6.65 -8.66 -7.04
N ILE A 55 7.49 -8.05 -7.86
CA ILE A 55 8.43 -8.76 -8.74
C ILE A 55 9.38 -9.61 -7.89
N ALA A 56 9.95 -9.04 -6.82
CA ALA A 56 10.88 -9.74 -5.94
C ALA A 56 10.23 -10.95 -5.24
N VAL A 57 9.05 -10.77 -4.66
CA VAL A 57 8.32 -11.84 -3.94
C VAL A 57 7.86 -12.93 -4.89
N THR A 58 7.31 -12.57 -6.06
CA THR A 58 6.83 -13.56 -7.02
C THR A 58 7.98 -14.37 -7.63
N ALA A 59 9.12 -13.73 -7.89
CA ALA A 59 10.35 -14.42 -8.30
C ALA A 59 10.89 -15.36 -7.20
N ALA A 60 10.92 -14.91 -5.94
CA ALA A 60 11.34 -15.73 -4.79
C ALA A 60 10.43 -16.94 -4.56
N LEU A 61 9.13 -16.80 -4.83
CA LEU A 61 8.14 -17.88 -4.75
C LEU A 61 8.06 -18.74 -6.02
N GLY A 62 8.99 -18.57 -6.97
CA GLY A 62 9.18 -19.45 -8.12
C GLY A 62 8.37 -19.11 -9.37
N LEU A 63 7.66 -17.97 -9.39
CA LEU A 63 6.98 -17.52 -10.60
C LEU A 63 7.94 -16.73 -11.50
N LYS A 64 7.95 -17.10 -12.79
CA LYS A 64 8.77 -16.47 -13.84
C LYS A 64 7.86 -15.97 -14.97
N ASN A 65 8.22 -14.88 -15.63
CA ASN A 65 7.41 -14.23 -16.68
C ASN A 65 6.09 -13.64 -16.13
N ILE A 66 6.24 -12.75 -15.14
CA ILE A 66 5.16 -11.93 -14.62
C ILE A 66 5.33 -10.51 -15.12
N GLU A 67 4.23 -9.93 -15.59
CA GLU A 67 4.11 -8.50 -15.86
C GLU A 67 3.24 -7.85 -14.79
N VAL A 68 3.70 -6.73 -14.24
CA VAL A 68 2.96 -5.93 -13.26
C VAL A 68 2.58 -4.62 -13.92
N ASP A 69 1.30 -4.28 -13.91
CA ASP A 69 0.81 -2.98 -14.35
C ASP A 69 0.07 -2.30 -13.21
N ILE A 70 0.44 -1.05 -12.92
CA ILE A 70 -0.15 -0.25 -11.86
C ILE A 70 -0.76 0.99 -12.50
N THR A 71 -2.08 1.06 -12.47
CA THR A 71 -2.83 2.18 -13.02
C THR A 71 -3.75 2.76 -11.96
N ASN A 72 -3.44 3.99 -11.53
CA ASN A 72 -4.18 4.73 -10.51
C ASN A 72 -4.32 3.96 -9.19
N GLN A 73 -5.49 3.38 -8.93
CA GLN A 73 -5.81 2.59 -7.73
C GLN A 73 -5.90 1.09 -8.02
N SER A 74 -5.40 0.64 -9.17
CA SER A 74 -5.51 -0.76 -9.59
C SER A 74 -4.15 -1.36 -9.88
N VAL A 75 -4.00 -2.62 -9.48
CA VAL A 75 -2.83 -3.45 -9.71
C VAL A 75 -3.26 -4.65 -10.54
N ALA A 76 -2.70 -4.76 -11.73
CA ALA A 76 -2.87 -5.89 -12.62
C ALA A 76 -1.60 -6.75 -12.61
N LEU A 77 -1.79 -8.05 -12.47
CA LEU A 77 -0.73 -9.04 -12.52
C LEU A 77 -1.06 -10.03 -13.62
N ASN A 78 -0.16 -10.14 -14.60
CA ASN A 78 -0.28 -11.07 -15.71
C ASN A 78 0.83 -12.11 -15.65
N TYR A 79 0.45 -13.38 -15.51
CA TYR A 79 1.36 -14.52 -15.50
C TYR A 79 1.11 -15.38 -16.73
N ALA A 80 2.10 -15.45 -17.63
CA ALA A 80 1.98 -16.15 -18.90
C ALA A 80 3.16 -17.11 -19.13
N PRO A 81 3.22 -18.25 -18.43
CA PRO A 81 4.20 -19.29 -18.71
C PRO A 81 3.92 -19.95 -20.08
N LYS A 82 4.97 -20.45 -20.74
CA LYS A 82 4.88 -21.01 -22.12
C LYS A 82 3.99 -22.25 -22.24
N ASP A 83 3.91 -23.06 -21.19
CA ASP A 83 3.26 -24.38 -21.22
C ASP A 83 2.02 -24.48 -20.31
N GLN A 84 1.50 -23.35 -19.81
CA GLN A 84 0.29 -23.34 -18.98
C GLN A 84 -0.68 -22.25 -19.42
N THR A 85 -1.92 -22.33 -18.93
CA THR A 85 -2.93 -21.30 -19.20
C THR A 85 -2.51 -19.98 -18.53
N PRO A 86 -2.50 -18.85 -19.28
CA PRO A 86 -2.15 -17.57 -18.70
C PRO A 86 -3.19 -17.14 -17.66
N ILE A 87 -2.71 -16.53 -16.58
CA ILE A 87 -3.53 -16.05 -15.47
C ILE A 87 -3.36 -14.54 -15.39
N THR A 88 -4.45 -13.81 -15.56
CA THR A 88 -4.49 -12.37 -15.34
C THR A 88 -5.43 -12.07 -14.19
N LEU A 89 -4.92 -11.36 -13.18
CA LEU A 89 -5.70 -10.92 -12.02
C LEU A 89 -5.55 -9.42 -11.82
N LEU A 90 -6.65 -8.76 -11.51
CA LEU A 90 -6.73 -7.33 -11.23
C LEU A 90 -7.27 -7.13 -9.83
N ARG A 91 -6.63 -6.25 -9.05
CA ARG A 91 -7.12 -5.83 -7.74
C ARG A 91 -7.17 -4.31 -7.65
N VAL A 92 -8.32 -3.79 -7.25
CA VAL A 92 -8.55 -2.36 -7.05
C VAL A 92 -8.51 -2.03 -5.56
N VAL A 93 -7.59 -1.15 -5.18
CA VAL A 93 -7.39 -0.69 -3.81
C VAL A 93 -8.36 0.45 -3.52
N ARG A 94 -9.32 0.23 -2.62
CA ARG A 94 -10.40 1.19 -2.34
C ARG A 94 -10.20 2.07 -1.12
N SER A 95 -9.23 1.73 -0.25
CA SER A 95 -9.03 2.41 1.04
C SER A 95 -7.58 2.80 1.25
N TRP A 96 -7.34 3.88 1.98
CA TRP A 96 -6.03 4.39 2.33
C TRP A 96 -5.97 4.76 3.82
N THR A 97 -4.89 4.37 4.48
CA THR A 97 -4.59 4.68 5.88
C THR A 97 -3.08 4.81 6.06
N ASN A 98 -2.58 5.99 6.45
CA ASN A 98 -1.13 6.20 6.59
C ASN A 98 -0.60 5.46 7.83
N ASN A 99 -0.25 4.19 7.67
CA ASN A 99 0.33 3.32 8.69
C ASN A 99 1.73 2.88 8.28
N TYR A 100 2.69 3.81 8.39
CA TYR A 100 4.08 3.55 8.02
C TYR A 100 4.76 2.48 8.87
N ALA A 101 4.33 2.29 10.13
CA ALA A 101 4.83 1.19 10.96
C ALA A 101 4.38 -0.18 10.42
N GLY A 102 3.15 -0.28 9.93
CA GLY A 102 2.67 -1.46 9.21
C GLY A 102 3.42 -1.66 7.89
N LEU A 103 3.67 -0.57 7.15
CA LEU A 103 4.42 -0.63 5.89
C LEU A 103 5.85 -1.18 6.10
N ALA A 104 6.57 -0.70 7.12
CA ALA A 104 7.90 -1.18 7.45
C ALA A 104 7.92 -2.70 7.74
N GLN A 105 6.91 -3.22 8.46
CA GLN A 105 6.78 -4.65 8.72
C GLN A 105 6.53 -5.45 7.43
N VAL A 106 5.75 -4.92 6.49
CA VAL A 106 5.56 -5.57 5.18
C VAL A 106 6.87 -5.60 4.39
N HIS A 107 7.67 -4.54 4.41
CA HIS A 107 9.01 -4.54 3.79
C HIS A 107 9.96 -5.57 4.41
N GLN A 108 9.91 -5.72 5.73
CA GLN A 108 10.67 -6.75 6.42
C GLN A 108 10.21 -8.14 5.98
N LEU A 109 8.89 -8.37 5.87
CA LEU A 109 8.35 -9.63 5.34
C LEU A 109 8.81 -9.90 3.90
N VAL A 110 8.80 -8.90 3.03
CA VAL A 110 9.33 -9.02 1.65
C VAL A 110 10.80 -9.44 1.68
N THR A 111 11.61 -8.81 2.53
CA THR A 111 13.04 -9.11 2.68
C THR A 111 13.26 -10.55 3.15
N ASP A 112 12.48 -11.02 4.11
CA ASP A 112 12.55 -12.39 4.64
C ASP A 112 12.14 -13.44 3.58
N ILE A 113 11.13 -13.15 2.76
CA ILE A 113 10.70 -14.02 1.66
C ILE A 113 11.80 -14.11 0.60
N VAL A 114 12.38 -12.97 0.20
CA VAL A 114 13.45 -12.90 -0.80
C VAL A 114 14.72 -13.59 -0.32
N ALA A 115 15.02 -13.53 0.99
CA ALA A 115 16.11 -14.28 1.60
C ALA A 115 15.88 -15.80 1.64
N GLY A 116 14.70 -16.29 1.25
CA GLY A 116 14.34 -17.70 1.25
C GLY A 116 13.99 -18.25 2.65
N GLY A 117 13.85 -17.38 3.65
CA GLY A 117 13.58 -17.77 5.04
C GLY A 117 12.11 -18.08 5.32
N VAL A 118 11.20 -17.77 4.38
CA VAL A 118 9.74 -17.85 4.60
C VAL A 118 9.05 -18.48 3.39
N GLY A 119 8.32 -19.58 3.62
CA GLY A 119 7.49 -20.22 2.60
C GLY A 119 6.16 -19.49 2.38
N ARG A 120 5.48 -19.73 1.24
CA ARG A 120 4.21 -19.06 0.87
C ARG A 120 3.13 -19.09 1.97
N SER A 121 2.92 -20.23 2.62
CA SER A 121 1.90 -20.37 3.67
C SER A 121 2.23 -19.54 4.91
N GLU A 122 3.50 -19.50 5.30
CA GLU A 122 3.95 -18.69 6.42
C GLU A 122 3.92 -17.20 6.09
N ALA A 123 4.27 -16.82 4.85
CA ALA A 123 4.17 -15.45 4.36
C ALA A 123 2.74 -14.92 4.42
N VAL A 124 1.75 -15.74 4.06
CA VAL A 124 0.32 -15.38 4.17
C VAL A 124 -0.05 -15.12 5.63
N ASN A 125 0.32 -16.03 6.55
CA ASN A 125 0.01 -15.88 7.97
C ASN A 125 0.67 -14.62 8.57
N ARG A 126 1.95 -14.39 8.28
CA ARG A 126 2.66 -13.20 8.74
C ARG A 126 2.05 -11.91 8.19
N LEU A 127 1.63 -11.90 6.92
CA LEU A 127 0.94 -10.76 6.34
C LEU A 127 -0.39 -10.49 7.06
N ASP A 128 -1.18 -11.52 7.33
CA ASP A 128 -2.43 -11.41 8.09
C ASP A 128 -2.20 -10.89 9.52
N ASP A 129 -1.14 -11.33 10.17
CA ASP A 129 -0.74 -10.84 11.49
C ASP A 129 -0.33 -9.36 11.46
N ILE A 130 0.41 -8.92 10.43
CA ILE A 130 0.73 -7.50 10.23
C ILE A 130 -0.55 -6.68 10.04
N ILE A 131 -1.49 -7.19 9.23
CA ILE A 131 -2.77 -6.51 8.98
C ILE A 131 -3.58 -6.37 10.27
N ARG A 132 -3.58 -7.40 11.13
CA ARG A 132 -4.32 -7.41 12.41
C ARG A 132 -3.63 -6.59 13.50
N SER A 133 -2.29 -6.54 13.51
CA SER A 133 -1.50 -5.84 14.50
C SER A 133 -1.51 -4.32 14.26
N SER A 134 -2.63 -3.67 14.62
CA SER A 134 -2.75 -2.21 14.46
C SER A 134 -2.26 -1.44 15.69
N LYS A 135 -1.22 -0.63 15.46
CA LYS A 135 -0.65 0.47 16.27
C LYS A 135 -0.02 0.08 17.62
N PRO A 136 1.31 -0.18 17.65
CA PRO A 136 2.04 -0.37 18.90
C PRO A 136 2.06 0.90 19.77
N PHE A 137 1.81 2.08 19.20
CA PHE A 137 1.88 3.34 19.93
C PHE A 137 0.53 4.03 20.03
N PRO A 138 0.03 4.28 21.25
CA PRO A 138 -1.19 5.04 21.45
C PRO A 138 -0.96 6.52 21.06
N ARG A 139 -2.00 7.16 20.49
CA ARG A 139 -1.90 8.54 19.96
C ARG A 139 -1.39 9.53 21.00
N TRP A 140 -1.70 9.31 22.29
CA TRP A 140 -1.24 10.16 23.39
C TRP A 140 0.28 10.19 23.53
N MET A 141 0.96 9.09 23.22
CA MET A 141 2.42 9.03 23.36
C MET A 141 3.12 9.85 22.28
N VAL A 142 2.57 9.88 21.06
CA VAL A 142 3.03 10.78 20.00
C VAL A 142 2.85 12.23 20.43
N THR A 143 1.69 12.57 21.02
CA THR A 143 1.44 13.92 21.58
C THR A 143 2.45 14.29 22.67
N MET A 144 2.76 13.36 23.58
CA MET A 144 3.78 13.58 24.62
C MET A 144 5.17 13.79 24.03
N ALA A 145 5.58 12.98 23.04
CA ALA A 145 6.87 13.14 22.37
C ALA A 145 7.00 14.50 21.67
N PHE A 146 5.96 14.95 20.96
CA PHE A 146 5.92 16.30 20.37
C PHE A 146 5.89 17.40 21.42
N GLY A 147 5.21 17.19 22.55
CA GLY A 147 5.21 18.12 23.68
C GLY A 147 6.60 18.30 24.28
N VAL A 148 7.29 17.19 24.55
CA VAL A 148 8.68 17.19 25.04
C VAL A 148 9.61 17.82 24.01
N PHE A 149 9.51 17.43 22.73
CA PHE A 149 10.33 18.02 21.66
C PHE A 149 10.12 19.53 21.56
N SER A 150 8.87 20.00 21.55
CA SER A 150 8.54 21.43 21.54
C SER A 150 9.09 22.15 22.77
N ALA A 151 8.95 21.57 23.96
CA ALA A 151 9.45 22.16 25.19
C ALA A 151 10.98 22.31 25.20
N VAL A 152 11.70 21.27 24.73
CA VAL A 152 13.16 21.31 24.58
C VAL A 152 13.57 22.33 23.52
N PHE A 153 12.90 22.35 22.38
CA PHE A 153 13.19 23.27 21.28
C PHE A 153 13.02 24.74 21.68
N VAL A 154 11.92 25.06 22.39
CA VAL A 154 11.67 26.39 22.97
C VAL A 154 12.73 26.73 24.02
N GLY A 155 13.10 25.77 24.87
CA GLY A 155 14.16 25.97 25.86
C GLY A 155 15.52 26.30 25.23
N VAL A 156 15.87 25.65 24.11
CA VAL A 156 17.14 25.84 23.40
C VAL A 156 17.18 27.14 22.60
N LEU A 157 16.08 27.56 21.96
CA LEU A 157 16.03 28.75 21.10
C LEU A 157 15.90 30.08 21.85
N GLY A 158 15.83 30.08 23.17
CA GLY A 158 15.72 31.31 23.95
C GLY A 158 14.47 31.30 24.81
N GLY A 159 14.45 30.43 25.80
CA GLY A 159 13.74 30.69 27.06
C GLY A 159 14.41 31.84 27.82
N ASP A 160 14.61 32.98 27.18
CA ASP A 160 15.05 34.20 27.84
C ASP A 160 13.85 34.77 28.61
N LEU A 161 13.53 34.15 29.75
CA LEU A 161 12.72 34.75 30.81
C LEU A 161 13.50 35.91 31.48
N ALA A 162 14.23 36.69 30.69
CA ALA A 162 15.19 37.70 31.08
C ALA A 162 15.02 39.01 30.29
N LEU A 163 13.96 39.14 29.47
CA LEU A 163 13.57 40.46 28.96
C LEU A 163 12.72 41.18 30.02
N PRO A 164 13.10 42.42 30.40
CA PRO A 164 12.32 43.22 31.33
C PRO A 164 10.86 43.41 30.85
N PRO A 165 9.86 43.40 31.75
CA PRO A 165 8.44 43.49 31.41
C PRO A 165 8.02 44.78 30.68
N TRP A 166 8.91 45.75 30.51
CA TRP A 166 8.66 46.99 29.77
C TRP A 166 8.99 46.90 28.26
N LEU A 167 9.67 45.83 27.80
CA LEU A 167 9.90 45.59 26.37
C LEU A 167 8.76 44.80 25.70
N SER A 168 7.92 44.13 26.48
CA SER A 168 6.70 43.45 26.01
C SER A 168 5.53 44.44 25.91
N SER A 169 5.66 45.47 25.07
CA SER A 169 4.46 46.12 24.55
C SER A 169 3.81 45.16 23.53
N PRO A 170 2.50 44.84 23.62
CA PRO A 170 1.82 43.90 22.73
C PRO A 170 1.57 44.46 21.32
N THR A 171 2.43 45.34 20.82
CA THR A 171 2.24 46.06 19.54
C THR A 171 2.55 45.19 18.32
N CYS A 172 3.14 44.01 18.50
CA CYS A 172 3.42 43.08 17.40
C CYS A 172 2.38 41.97 17.23
N LEU A 173 1.25 42.00 17.96
CA LEU A 173 0.07 41.18 17.65
C LEU A 173 -0.73 41.76 16.47
N SER A 174 -0.03 42.20 15.41
CA SER A 174 -0.62 42.63 14.13
C SER A 174 0.16 42.14 12.92
N ILE A 175 1.03 41.13 13.07
CA ILE A 175 1.31 40.22 11.96
C ILE A 175 0.03 39.39 11.77
N SER A 176 -0.82 39.97 10.94
CA SER A 176 -1.87 39.31 10.20
C SER A 176 -1.45 37.89 9.87
N TRP A 177 -2.21 36.93 10.39
CA TRP A 177 -2.25 35.56 9.91
C TRP A 177 -3.26 35.52 8.76
N PRO A 178 -2.88 35.56 7.48
CA PRO A 178 -3.81 35.44 6.37
C PRO A 178 -3.77 33.97 5.93
N GLY A 179 -4.70 33.16 6.44
CA GLY A 179 -4.61 31.71 6.22
C GLY A 179 -5.92 30.94 6.40
N ASN A 180 -7.05 31.57 6.05
CA ASN A 180 -8.36 30.94 5.93
C ASN A 180 -8.38 29.95 4.74
N TRP A 181 -7.87 28.72 4.93
CA TRP A 181 -7.84 27.68 3.89
C TRP A 181 -8.62 26.40 4.27
N ALA A 182 -9.43 26.43 5.33
CA ALA A 182 -10.14 25.24 5.82
C ALA A 182 -11.68 25.28 5.69
N SER A 183 -12.26 26.25 4.97
CA SER A 183 -13.72 26.27 4.75
C SER A 183 -14.09 26.74 3.34
N GLY A 184 -14.14 25.79 2.39
CA GLY A 184 -14.78 26.04 1.09
C GLY A 184 -14.45 25.02 0.02
N ALA A 185 -15.10 23.85 0.05
CA ALA A 185 -15.61 23.14 -1.13
C ALA A 185 -16.19 21.76 -0.74
N ARG A 186 -17.49 21.71 -0.40
CA ARG A 186 -18.30 20.53 -0.71
C ARG A 186 -19.04 20.83 -2.01
N PRO A 187 -18.86 20.06 -3.10
CA PRO A 187 -19.81 20.08 -4.20
C PRO A 187 -20.96 19.13 -3.84
N THR A 188 -22.15 19.68 -3.65
CA THR A 188 -23.41 18.94 -3.83
C THR A 188 -23.78 19.05 -5.31
N SER A 189 -23.76 17.93 -6.04
CA SER A 189 -24.45 17.82 -7.32
C SER A 189 -25.75 17.04 -7.11
N SER A 190 -26.84 17.68 -7.49
CA SER A 190 -28.11 17.09 -7.95
C SER A 190 -27.91 15.98 -8.98
#